data_AF-A0AA43TW28-F1
#
_entry.id   AF-A0AA43TW28-F1
#
_cell.length_a   1.000
_cell.length_b   1.000
_cell.length_c   1.000
_cell.angle_alpha   90.00
_cell.angle_beta   90.00
_cell.angle_gamma   90.00
#
_symmetry.space_group_name_H-M   'P 1'
#
loop_
_entity.id
_entity.type
_entity.pdbx_description
1 polymer ?
#
loop_
_entity_poly.entity_id
_entity_poly.type
_entity_poly.pdbx_seq_one_letter_code
_entity_poly.pdbx_strand_id
1 'polypeptide(L)'
;MPKTKNDKETIEKYNQDNVKKDFEGIIKLLPINITVDELLKKKTNSLLEKLKLYVQQDGIDLYSMQKMDIWEVINYPGNFEIDHIIPYSLSYDNSVGNKVLTTKANNQAKGQKTAMEYLGSLNLFNIDEYKTKCAQLFLNKDIFTKNKNNIVITEKNAENKYKNLTWDNFNESNKNEFINRNLNDTRYAVKLFVETLRKHFDNKETKIIGINGHVTSYFRNISFLPKNRNFNYHHAIDASIIALVINNNKYIARLLTIADNEWKILNDHQMIQKFTGEVKEITDLDFKKNIMAHFVSKIIKEKINLIVENNYELVQFSRKIKIMNNAPLFDQTLYGLKQTETNDQDKVYKVVKINLIKEKNKELQKYFENPIVEEGRNKYSVLMVQSHLKEFNNLKEIFKKYNLKNTGSAFIDYMNDLNSNFPELVTKKMIDNAIATNRVIYLDLNNMKTRYYKDLRIVEKSLIPINFKYNNGKSFKDANTTLFSLVYKNENNNYNSIPINFLTYKFGSKNNNLLDENIYNKNNLEKYKENLKISFSEKPLFAIKQGTILRRKNPSKNWFENLYYVSGISKQEDKDTKYTLTNLIKTKPLDKENKEEVKTIIIRKSTNALLKEFDIIYLDELGNEYKANISNLDC
;
A
#
# COMPACT_ATOMS: atom_id res chain seq x y z
N MET A 1 -2.20 42.01 -0.67
CA MET A 1 -0.78 41.75 -0.39
C MET A 1 -0.68 40.90 0.87
N PRO A 2 0.13 39.82 0.92
CA PRO A 2 0.39 39.12 2.17
C PRO A 2 1.10 40.07 3.14
N LYS A 3 0.74 40.04 4.43
CA LYS A 3 1.23 40.95 5.47
C LYS A 3 2.69 40.75 5.87
N THR A 4 3.39 39.78 5.28
CA THR A 4 4.79 39.45 5.58
C THR A 4 5.56 39.11 4.31
N LYS A 5 6.83 39.50 4.23
CA LYS A 5 7.73 39.12 3.14
C LYS A 5 7.92 37.59 3.18
N ASN A 6 7.78 36.93 2.03
CA ASN A 6 7.99 35.48 1.86
C ASN A 6 9.47 35.17 1.55
N ASP A 7 10.42 35.94 2.09
CA ASP A 7 11.84 35.67 1.93
C ASP A 7 12.32 34.61 2.94
N LYS A 8 13.42 33.95 2.59
CA LYS A 8 13.94 32.80 3.33
C LYS A 8 14.33 33.14 4.77
N GLU A 9 14.88 34.34 5.00
CA GLU A 9 15.30 34.80 6.33
C GLU A 9 14.09 35.03 7.25
N THR A 10 13.01 35.63 6.74
CA THR A 10 11.76 35.81 7.48
C THR A 10 11.13 34.47 7.88
N ILE A 11 11.15 33.48 6.98
CA ILE A 11 10.64 32.12 7.25
C ILE A 11 11.50 31.41 8.30
N GLU A 12 12.83 31.49 8.18
CA GLU A 12 13.75 30.88 9.14
C GLU A 12 13.62 31.49 10.54
N LYS A 13 13.51 32.82 10.64
CA LYS A 13 13.28 33.51 11.91
C LYS A 13 11.94 33.14 12.53
N TYR A 14 10.87 33.10 11.74
CA TYR A 14 9.55 32.67 12.20
C TYR A 14 9.55 31.22 12.72
N ASN A 15 10.27 30.32 12.03
CA ASN A 15 10.42 28.93 12.46
C ASN A 15 11.23 28.81 13.77
N GLN A 16 12.31 29.57 13.92
CA GLN A 16 13.10 29.61 15.16
C GLN A 16 12.27 30.15 16.35
N ASP A 17 11.51 31.22 16.13
CA ASP A 17 10.63 31.80 17.15
C ASP A 17 9.53 30.83 17.58
N ASN A 18 8.96 30.06 16.64
CA ASN A 18 7.98 29.02 16.95
C ASN A 18 8.59 27.86 17.76
N VAL A 19 9.80 27.40 17.40
CA VAL A 19 10.51 26.36 18.15
C VAL A 19 10.81 26.82 19.58
N LYS A 20 11.25 28.07 19.75
CA LYS A 20 11.51 28.65 21.08
C LYS A 20 10.24 28.68 21.94
N LYS A 21 9.13 29.18 21.38
CA LYS A 21 7.82 29.20 22.06
C LYS A 21 7.34 27.80 22.44
N ASP A 22 7.54 26.82 21.57
CA ASP A 22 7.16 25.44 21.85
C ASP A 22 7.99 24.85 22.99
N PHE A 23 9.30 25.11 23.06
CA PHE A 23 10.13 24.72 24.20
C PHE A 23 9.71 25.42 25.50
N GLU A 24 9.42 26.72 25.48
CA GLU A 24 8.91 27.46 26.64
C GLU A 24 7.59 26.88 27.18
N GLY A 25 6.74 26.40 26.28
CA GLY A 25 5.51 25.70 26.64
C GLY A 25 5.77 24.33 27.27
N ILE A 26 6.67 23.54 26.70
CA ILE A 26 6.95 22.17 27.14
C ILE A 26 7.71 22.11 28.45
N ILE A 27 8.67 23.01 28.70
CA ILE A 27 9.48 23.00 29.93
C ILE A 27 8.60 23.04 31.19
N LYS A 28 7.50 23.79 31.14
CA LYS A 28 6.52 23.89 32.24
C LYS A 28 5.82 22.56 32.57
N LEU A 29 5.87 21.60 31.65
CA LEU A 29 5.23 20.29 31.76
C LEU A 29 6.23 19.17 32.04
N LEU A 30 7.54 19.47 32.02
CA LEU A 30 8.57 18.47 32.29
C LEU A 30 8.82 18.35 33.80
N PRO A 31 9.03 17.13 34.33
CA PRO A 31 9.36 16.92 35.74
C PRO A 31 10.85 17.20 36.03
N ILE A 32 11.44 18.22 35.40
CA ILE A 32 12.85 18.60 35.55
C ILE A 32 13.03 20.11 35.34
N ASN A 33 13.93 20.73 36.09
CA ASN A 33 14.29 22.13 35.90
C ASN A 33 15.36 22.24 34.81
N ILE A 34 14.99 22.79 33.65
CA ILE A 34 15.88 22.98 32.51
C ILE A 34 15.53 24.27 31.78
N THR A 35 16.52 24.95 31.22
CA THR A 35 16.33 26.19 30.47
C THR A 35 16.13 25.94 28.98
N VAL A 36 15.47 26.88 28.29
CA VAL A 36 15.29 26.82 26.82
C VAL A 36 16.64 26.81 26.11
N ASP A 37 17.61 27.60 26.60
CA ASP A 37 18.94 27.68 25.99
C ASP A 37 19.71 26.35 26.10
N GLU A 38 19.53 25.60 27.19
CA GLU A 38 20.10 24.26 27.35
C GLU A 38 19.50 23.25 26.35
N LEU A 39 18.20 23.33 26.09
CA LEU A 39 17.53 22.49 25.09
C LEU A 39 17.91 22.89 23.66
N LEU A 40 17.99 24.18 23.36
CA LEU A 40 18.39 24.69 22.03
C LEU A 40 19.84 24.34 21.69
N LYS A 41 20.72 24.22 22.68
CA LYS A 41 22.10 23.75 22.48
C LYS A 41 22.19 22.27 22.09
N LYS A 42 21.13 21.47 22.31
CA LYS A 42 21.11 20.06 21.90
C LYS A 42 20.91 20.00 20.38
N LYS A 43 21.93 19.50 19.65
CA LYS A 43 21.96 19.42 18.18
C LYS A 43 21.07 18.31 17.59
N THR A 44 19.82 18.19 18.04
CA THR A 44 18.89 17.16 17.56
C THR A 44 17.61 17.78 17.05
N ASN A 45 17.44 17.79 15.72
CA ASN A 45 16.27 18.35 15.03
C ASN A 45 14.92 17.74 15.47
N SER A 46 14.94 16.62 16.18
CA SER A 46 13.73 15.93 16.66
C SER A 46 13.53 15.98 18.18
N LEU A 47 14.40 16.64 18.96
CA LEU A 47 14.26 16.65 20.43
C LEU A 47 12.93 17.27 20.87
N LEU A 48 12.53 18.37 20.23
CA LEU A 48 11.25 19.01 20.51
C LEU A 48 10.08 18.03 20.33
N GLU A 49 10.09 17.27 19.23
CA GLU A 49 9.05 16.28 18.94
C GLU A 49 9.07 15.13 19.95
N LYS A 50 10.26 14.65 20.35
CA LYS A 50 10.42 13.65 21.40
C LYS A 50 9.86 14.13 22.73
N LEU A 51 10.15 15.36 23.15
CA LEU A 51 9.63 15.91 24.40
C LEU A 51 8.10 16.13 24.35
N LYS A 52 7.54 16.56 23.21
CA LYS A 52 6.08 16.60 23.02
C LYS A 52 5.47 15.21 23.24
N LEU A 53 6.03 14.18 22.61
CA LEU A 53 5.55 12.81 22.75
C LEU A 53 5.74 12.26 24.16
N TYR A 54 6.85 12.58 24.83
CA TYR A 54 7.09 12.24 26.24
C TYR A 54 5.96 12.75 27.13
N VAL A 55 5.64 14.05 27.01
CA VAL A 55 4.57 14.68 27.79
C VAL A 55 3.20 14.10 27.44
N GLN A 56 2.91 13.85 26.15
CA GLN A 56 1.66 13.20 25.72
C GLN A 56 1.45 11.81 26.35
N GLN A 57 2.55 11.12 26.64
CA GLN A 57 2.55 9.75 27.15
C GLN A 57 2.73 9.67 28.66
N ASP A 58 2.72 10.81 29.36
CA ASP A 58 3.02 10.86 30.81
C ASP A 58 4.37 10.21 31.15
N GLY A 59 5.35 10.34 30.23
CA GLY A 59 6.67 9.73 30.35
C GLY A 59 6.70 8.21 30.25
N ILE A 60 5.62 7.54 29.82
CA ILE A 60 5.55 6.08 29.71
C ILE A 60 5.83 5.64 28.27
N ASP A 61 6.68 4.62 28.11
CA ASP A 61 6.84 3.93 26.82
C ASP A 61 5.63 3.00 26.62
N LEU A 62 4.78 3.32 25.64
CA LEU A 62 3.52 2.62 25.40
C LEU A 62 3.68 1.18 24.89
N TYR A 63 4.90 0.73 24.58
CA TYR A 63 5.14 -0.66 24.16
C TYR A 63 5.63 -1.56 25.28
N SER A 64 6.33 -1.00 26.26
CA SER A 64 6.82 -1.74 27.43
C SER A 64 6.04 -1.43 28.71
N MET A 65 5.24 -0.37 28.71
CA MET A 65 4.58 0.21 29.87
C MET A 65 5.54 0.66 30.98
N GLN A 66 6.82 0.81 30.65
CA GLN A 66 7.85 1.29 31.58
C GLN A 66 7.98 2.82 31.50
N LYS A 67 8.34 3.44 32.62
CA LYS A 67 8.67 4.87 32.65
C LYS A 67 9.99 5.13 31.94
N MET A 68 10.01 6.16 31.11
CA MET A 68 11.20 6.73 30.48
C MET A 68 11.77 7.82 31.39
N ASP A 69 13.08 7.78 31.63
CA ASP A 69 13.76 8.87 32.33
C ASP A 69 13.88 10.09 31.41
N ILE A 70 13.29 11.22 31.83
CA ILE A 70 13.36 12.48 31.10
C ILE A 70 14.80 12.96 30.92
N TRP A 71 15.67 12.73 31.90
CA TRP A 71 17.07 13.12 31.83
C TRP A 71 17.78 12.37 30.70
N GLU A 72 17.48 11.07 30.54
CA GLU A 72 18.00 10.27 29.41
C GLU A 72 17.40 10.72 28.07
N VAL A 73 16.10 11.03 28.01
CA VAL A 73 15.46 11.53 26.77
C VAL A 73 16.13 12.81 26.27
N ILE A 74 16.54 13.70 27.18
CA ILE A 74 17.20 14.98 26.86
C ILE A 74 18.69 14.79 26.52
N ASN A 75 19.41 13.99 27.31
CA ASN A 75 20.88 13.89 27.20
C ASN A 75 21.36 12.77 26.27
N TYR A 76 20.56 11.70 26.14
CA TYR A 76 20.82 10.56 25.27
C TYR A 76 19.64 10.30 24.33
N PRO A 77 19.20 11.29 23.54
CA PRO A 77 18.03 11.15 22.67
C PRO A 77 18.18 10.02 21.65
N GLY A 78 19.40 9.57 21.32
CA GLY A 78 19.64 8.44 20.42
C GLY A 78 19.16 7.08 20.93
N ASN A 79 18.88 6.95 22.24
CA ASN A 79 18.34 5.73 22.84
C ASN A 79 16.82 5.59 22.61
N PHE A 80 16.17 6.68 22.21
CA PHE A 80 14.74 6.75 21.97
C PHE A 80 14.44 7.07 20.51
N GLU A 81 13.41 6.44 19.97
CA GLU A 81 12.96 6.63 18.60
C GLU A 81 11.50 7.06 18.58
N ILE A 82 11.14 7.83 17.56
CA ILE A 82 9.75 8.15 17.27
C ILE A 82 9.24 7.05 16.34
N ASP A 83 8.36 6.19 16.84
CA ASP A 83 7.76 5.11 16.06
C ASP A 83 6.40 5.52 15.49
N HIS A 84 6.04 4.92 14.35
CA HIS A 84 4.71 4.99 13.77
C HIS A 84 3.85 3.84 14.30
N ILE A 85 2.81 4.16 15.08
CA ILE A 85 1.90 3.18 15.72
C ILE A 85 1.38 2.17 14.69
N ILE A 86 0.84 2.68 13.58
CA ILE A 86 0.60 1.93 12.35
C ILE A 86 1.78 2.23 11.40
N PRO A 87 2.53 1.21 10.94
CA PRO A 87 3.72 1.41 10.11
C PRO A 87 3.48 2.37 8.95
N TYR A 88 4.40 3.33 8.75
CA TYR A 88 4.27 4.35 7.71
C TYR A 88 4.14 3.75 6.31
N SER A 89 4.82 2.65 6.03
CA SER A 89 4.73 1.88 4.78
C SER A 89 3.30 1.39 4.45
N LEU A 90 2.45 1.27 5.48
CA LEU A 90 1.06 0.83 5.36
C LEU A 90 0.10 2.02 5.40
N SER A 91 0.29 2.97 6.31
CA SER A 91 -0.68 4.05 6.57
C SER A 91 -0.42 5.35 5.80
N TYR A 92 0.84 5.60 5.41
CA TYR A 92 1.33 6.91 4.96
C TYR A 92 0.98 8.05 5.94
N ASP A 93 0.69 7.72 7.20
CA ASP A 93 0.27 8.66 8.23
C ASP A 93 1.48 9.13 9.04
N ASN A 94 1.93 10.35 8.78
CA ASN A 94 2.99 11.00 9.55
C ASN A 94 2.44 11.99 10.61
N SER A 95 1.13 11.97 10.87
CA SER A 95 0.51 12.85 11.87
C SER A 95 0.95 12.48 13.28
N VAL A 96 0.82 13.45 14.20
CA VAL A 96 1.08 13.23 15.64
C VAL A 96 0.21 12.09 16.20
N GLY A 97 -1.01 11.92 15.67
CA GLY A 97 -1.92 10.84 16.05
C GLY A 97 -1.43 9.44 15.67
N ASN A 98 -0.41 9.31 14.83
CA ASN A 98 0.21 8.02 14.49
C ASN A 98 1.64 7.87 15.04
N LYS A 99 2.09 8.75 15.96
CA LYS A 99 3.46 8.74 16.48
C LYS A 99 3.52 8.47 17.97
N VAL A 100 4.55 7.74 18.43
CA VAL A 100 4.87 7.58 19.85
C VAL A 100 6.37 7.66 20.09
N LEU A 101 6.78 8.10 21.27
CA LEU A 101 8.15 7.96 21.75
C LEU A 101 8.30 6.59 22.42
N THR A 102 9.30 5.83 22.00
CA THR A 102 9.61 4.52 22.56
C THR A 102 11.12 4.31 22.58
N THR A 103 11.60 3.32 23.33
CA THR A 103 13.02 2.93 23.25
C THR A 103 13.35 2.34 21.88
N LYS A 104 14.60 2.50 21.45
CA LYS A 104 15.10 1.91 20.20
C LYS A 104 14.91 0.39 20.14
N ALA A 105 15.07 -0.29 21.27
CA ALA A 105 14.87 -1.73 21.36
C ALA A 105 13.42 -2.13 21.08
N ASN A 106 12.45 -1.43 21.69
CA ASN A 106 11.02 -1.68 21.47
C ASN A 106 10.61 -1.39 20.03
N ASN A 107 11.08 -0.29 19.44
CA ASN A 107 10.79 0.05 18.04
C ASN A 107 11.30 -1.05 17.08
N GLN A 108 12.53 -1.52 17.27
CA GLN A 108 13.12 -2.58 16.46
C GLN A 108 12.38 -3.91 16.61
N ALA A 109 11.95 -4.25 17.83
CA ALA A 109 11.20 -5.46 18.12
C ALA A 109 9.78 -5.43 17.50
N LYS A 110 9.11 -4.27 17.50
CA LYS A 110 7.82 -4.07 16.83
C LYS A 110 7.92 -4.24 15.32
N GLY A 111 8.92 -3.62 14.69
CA GLY A 111 9.12 -3.70 13.24
C GLY A 111 7.91 -3.21 12.44
N GLN A 112 7.50 -3.96 11.42
CA GLN A 112 6.38 -3.60 10.52
C GLN A 112 5.01 -4.11 11.01
N LYS A 113 4.82 -4.23 12.32
CA LYS A 113 3.55 -4.61 12.96
C LYS A 113 2.80 -3.39 13.48
N THR A 114 1.49 -3.47 13.62
CA THR A 114 0.72 -2.49 14.42
C THR A 114 1.02 -2.65 15.92
N ALA A 115 0.62 -1.66 16.74
CA ALA A 115 0.77 -1.77 18.19
C ALA A 115 0.10 -3.03 18.75
N MET A 116 -1.15 -3.32 18.39
CA MET A 116 -1.88 -4.49 18.88
C MET A 116 -1.29 -5.82 18.40
N GLU A 117 -0.80 -5.89 17.17
CA GLU A 117 -0.09 -7.09 16.65
C GLU A 117 1.23 -7.35 17.39
N TYR A 118 1.96 -6.28 17.71
CA TYR A 118 3.20 -6.40 18.47
C TYR A 118 2.93 -6.79 19.93
N LEU A 119 2.04 -6.07 20.61
CA LEU A 119 1.66 -6.36 22.00
C LEU A 119 1.06 -7.76 22.14
N GLY A 120 0.20 -8.19 21.20
CA GLY A 120 -0.33 -9.56 21.18
C GLY A 120 0.72 -10.64 20.94
N SER A 121 1.88 -10.29 20.36
CA SER A 121 3.01 -11.22 20.24
C SER A 121 3.86 -11.31 21.52
N LEU A 122 3.63 -10.44 22.49
CA LEU A 122 4.25 -10.46 23.81
C LEU A 122 3.26 -11.12 24.78
N ASN A 123 3.52 -12.35 25.22
CA ASN A 123 2.70 -13.09 26.20
C ASN A 123 2.70 -12.46 27.63
N LEU A 124 2.91 -11.15 27.75
CA LEU A 124 3.25 -10.47 29.00
C LEU A 124 2.31 -9.32 29.36
N PHE A 125 1.30 -9.00 28.54
CA PHE A 125 0.44 -7.82 28.75
C PHE A 125 -1.04 -8.17 28.87
N ASN A 126 -1.69 -7.62 29.90
CA ASN A 126 -3.14 -7.53 29.96
C ASN A 126 -3.60 -6.43 28.97
N ILE A 127 -4.19 -6.84 27.85
CA ILE A 127 -4.63 -5.95 26.79
C ILE A 127 -5.68 -4.93 27.29
N ASP A 128 -6.55 -5.34 28.22
CA ASP A 128 -7.61 -4.45 28.73
C ASP A 128 -7.02 -3.37 29.63
N GLU A 129 -6.01 -3.69 30.43
CA GLU A 129 -5.26 -2.71 31.23
C GLU A 129 -4.53 -1.71 30.33
N TYR A 130 -3.89 -2.19 29.26
CA TYR A 130 -3.25 -1.34 28.26
C TYR A 130 -4.24 -0.38 27.59
N LYS A 131 -5.39 -0.88 27.12
CA LYS A 131 -6.45 -0.07 26.51
C LYS A 131 -6.99 0.97 27.49
N THR A 132 -7.19 0.58 28.75
CA THR A 132 -7.62 1.48 29.82
C THR A 132 -6.62 2.61 30.04
N LYS A 133 -5.31 2.28 30.11
CA LYS A 133 -4.26 3.30 30.26
C LYS A 133 -4.20 4.24 29.05
N CYS A 134 -4.33 3.71 27.83
CA CYS A 134 -4.39 4.54 26.62
C CYS A 134 -5.61 5.47 26.63
N ALA A 135 -6.78 4.99 27.06
CA ALA A 135 -7.99 5.81 27.16
C ALA A 135 -7.80 6.94 28.19
N GLN A 136 -7.20 6.65 29.35
CA GLN A 136 -6.89 7.66 30.35
C GLN A 136 -5.97 8.76 29.81
N LEU A 137 -4.96 8.39 29.01
CA LEU A 137 -4.00 9.34 28.44
C LEU A 137 -4.57 10.18 27.29
N PHE A 138 -5.49 9.63 26.49
CA PHE A 138 -5.85 10.21 25.19
C PHE A 138 -7.33 10.54 24.99
N LEU A 139 -8.23 10.12 25.89
CA LEU A 139 -9.67 10.41 25.80
C LEU A 139 -10.22 11.26 26.95
N ASN A 140 -9.42 11.52 28.00
CA ASN A 140 -9.88 12.34 29.11
C ASN A 140 -9.95 13.83 28.73
N LYS A 141 -11.16 14.40 28.81
CA LYS A 141 -11.45 15.81 28.42
C LYS A 141 -10.66 16.84 29.23
N ASP A 142 -10.27 16.52 30.46
CA ASP A 142 -9.49 17.40 31.34
C ASP A 142 -8.06 17.65 30.83
N ILE A 143 -7.54 16.77 29.98
CA ILE A 143 -6.23 16.90 29.34
C ILE A 143 -6.27 18.00 28.26
N PHE A 144 -7.44 18.22 27.64
CA PHE A 144 -7.62 19.21 26.57
C PHE A 144 -7.98 20.60 27.11
N THR A 145 -8.70 20.70 28.23
CA THR A 145 -9.09 21.98 28.86
C THR A 145 -7.92 22.70 29.52
N LYS A 146 -6.88 21.98 29.99
CA LYS A 146 -5.62 22.57 30.49
C LYS A 146 -4.66 23.00 29.38
N ASN A 147 -4.88 22.54 28.14
CA ASN A 147 -4.05 22.79 26.96
C ASN A 147 -4.55 24.01 26.15
N LYS A 148 -4.77 25.16 26.81
CA LYS A 148 -5.36 26.38 26.19
C LYS A 148 -4.68 26.86 24.88
N ASN A 149 -3.46 26.40 24.58
CA ASN A 149 -2.67 26.79 23.41
C ASN A 149 -2.35 25.66 22.42
N ASN A 150 -2.95 24.46 22.52
CA ASN A 150 -2.65 23.30 21.65
C ASN A 150 -1.16 22.89 21.58
N ILE A 151 -0.39 23.19 22.63
CA ILE A 151 1.09 23.04 22.62
C ILE A 151 1.50 21.57 22.42
N VAL A 152 0.70 20.63 22.96
CA VAL A 152 1.09 19.24 23.08
C VAL A 152 0.34 18.33 22.10
N ILE A 153 -0.99 18.29 22.12
CA ILE A 153 -1.81 17.48 21.19
C ILE A 153 -3.22 18.08 21.04
N THR A 154 -3.81 17.97 19.86
CA THR A 154 -5.21 18.35 19.61
C THR A 154 -6.14 17.19 19.96
N GLU A 155 -7.38 17.47 20.36
CA GLU A 155 -8.41 16.45 20.66
C GLU A 155 -8.50 15.38 19.55
N LYS A 156 -8.66 15.82 18.30
CA LYS A 156 -8.67 14.92 17.13
C LYS A 156 -7.42 14.04 17.02
N ASN A 157 -6.22 14.56 17.29
CA ASN A 157 -5.00 13.77 17.22
C ASN A 157 -4.89 12.78 18.40
N ALA A 158 -5.42 13.13 19.57
CA ALA A 158 -5.47 12.24 20.72
C ALA A 158 -6.46 11.10 20.49
N GLU A 159 -7.66 11.39 19.98
CA GLU A 159 -8.64 10.37 19.56
C GLU A 159 -8.05 9.41 18.51
N ASN A 160 -7.39 9.96 17.48
CA ASN A 160 -6.73 9.14 16.46
C ASN A 160 -5.60 8.31 17.07
N LYS A 161 -4.83 8.86 18.01
CA LYS A 161 -3.76 8.15 18.71
C LYS A 161 -4.29 6.98 19.50
N TYR A 162 -5.32 7.20 20.31
CA TYR A 162 -6.02 6.14 21.02
C TYR A 162 -6.49 5.06 20.05
N LYS A 163 -7.24 5.46 19.01
CA LYS A 163 -7.76 4.53 18.00
C LYS A 163 -6.65 3.69 17.37
N ASN A 164 -5.54 4.31 17.00
CA ASN A 164 -4.40 3.63 16.36
C ASN A 164 -3.69 2.67 17.31
N LEU A 165 -3.53 3.06 18.58
CA LEU A 165 -2.89 2.24 19.62
C LEU A 165 -3.71 1.00 19.97
N THR A 166 -5.04 1.09 19.88
CA THR A 166 -5.97 0.03 20.26
C THR A 166 -6.63 -0.65 19.05
N TRP A 167 -6.09 -0.45 17.84
CA TRP A 167 -6.72 -0.96 16.63
C TRP A 167 -6.51 -2.47 16.47
N ASP A 168 -7.56 -3.25 16.73
CA ASP A 168 -7.56 -4.69 16.51
C ASP A 168 -7.87 -5.05 15.04
N ASN A 169 -7.22 -6.09 14.51
CA ASN A 169 -7.50 -6.66 13.18
C ASN A 169 -7.30 -5.69 12.00
N PHE A 170 -6.16 -5.01 11.95
CA PHE A 170 -5.79 -4.15 10.81
C PHE A 170 -5.71 -4.95 9.50
N ASN A 171 -6.57 -4.62 8.53
CA ASN A 171 -6.67 -5.30 7.25
C ASN A 171 -6.48 -4.37 6.04
N GLU A 172 -6.49 -4.93 4.82
CA GLU A 172 -6.31 -4.18 3.57
C GLU A 172 -7.38 -3.09 3.34
N SER A 173 -8.60 -3.23 3.87
CA SER A 173 -9.61 -2.16 3.82
C SER A 173 -9.18 -0.97 4.68
N ASN A 174 -8.68 -1.23 5.88
CA ASN A 174 -8.19 -0.19 6.80
C ASN A 174 -6.98 0.54 6.20
N LYS A 175 -6.04 -0.21 5.60
CA LYS A 175 -4.88 0.35 4.90
C LYS A 175 -5.30 1.36 3.82
N ASN A 176 -6.26 0.99 2.97
CA ASN A 176 -6.80 1.87 1.95
C ASN A 176 -7.48 3.12 2.54
N GLU A 177 -8.17 2.98 3.68
CA GLU A 177 -8.78 4.11 4.38
C GLU A 177 -7.73 5.11 4.87
N PHE A 178 -6.64 4.64 5.50
CA PHE A 178 -5.52 5.49 5.91
C PHE A 178 -4.90 6.23 4.74
N ILE A 179 -4.57 5.52 3.65
CA ILE A 179 -4.03 6.13 2.43
C ILE A 179 -4.98 7.24 1.95
N ASN A 180 -6.27 6.94 1.80
CA ASN A 180 -7.25 7.92 1.31
C ASN A 180 -7.41 9.13 2.25
N ARG A 181 -7.29 8.95 3.56
CA ARG A 181 -7.39 10.04 4.57
C ARG A 181 -6.16 10.95 4.55
N ASN A 182 -4.99 10.37 4.30
CA ASN A 182 -3.68 11.04 4.41
C ASN A 182 -3.13 11.56 3.09
N LEU A 183 -3.87 11.42 1.98
CA LEU A 183 -3.63 12.10 0.71
C LEU A 183 -3.88 13.63 0.84
N ASN A 184 -2.96 14.33 1.52
CA ASN A 184 -2.94 15.80 1.58
C ASN A 184 -2.64 16.43 0.21
N ASP A 185 -1.85 15.75 -0.62
CA ASP A 185 -1.50 16.20 -1.97
C ASP A 185 -2.73 16.40 -2.86
N THR A 186 -3.79 15.59 -2.68
CA THR A 186 -5.06 15.76 -3.43
C THR A 186 -5.76 17.06 -3.04
N ARG A 187 -5.73 17.46 -1.76
CA ARG A 187 -6.36 18.73 -1.30
C ARG A 187 -5.60 19.95 -1.83
N TYR A 188 -4.27 19.90 -1.78
CA TYR A 188 -3.44 20.98 -2.31
C TYR A 188 -3.58 21.10 -3.84
N ALA A 189 -3.52 19.98 -4.57
CA ALA A 189 -3.69 19.97 -6.02
C ALA A 189 -5.05 20.52 -6.45
N VAL A 190 -6.14 20.13 -5.78
CA VAL A 190 -7.48 20.66 -6.06
C VAL A 190 -7.57 22.16 -5.78
N LYS A 191 -7.01 22.63 -4.66
CA LYS A 191 -6.99 24.06 -4.32
C LYS A 191 -6.24 24.87 -5.38
N LEU A 192 -5.03 24.43 -5.74
CA LEU A 192 -4.20 25.07 -6.76
C LEU A 192 -4.91 25.06 -8.12
N PHE A 193 -5.55 23.96 -8.50
CA PHE A 193 -6.31 23.84 -9.73
C PHE A 193 -7.48 24.82 -9.78
N VAL A 194 -8.28 24.90 -8.71
CA VAL A 194 -9.40 25.85 -8.59
C VAL A 194 -8.91 27.31 -8.64
N GLU A 195 -7.81 27.64 -7.95
CA GLU A 195 -7.21 28.97 -8.01
C GLU A 195 -6.69 29.32 -9.40
N THR A 196 -6.07 28.35 -10.09
CA THR A 196 -5.59 28.51 -11.47
C THR A 196 -6.75 28.75 -12.42
N LEU A 197 -7.84 27.97 -12.32
CA LEU A 197 -9.04 28.18 -13.11
C LEU A 197 -9.67 29.54 -12.83
N ARG A 198 -9.80 29.94 -11.57
CA ARG A 198 -10.31 31.29 -11.21
C ARG A 198 -9.50 32.39 -11.87
N LYS A 199 -8.17 32.29 -11.85
CA LYS A 199 -7.29 33.25 -12.51
C LYS A 199 -7.44 33.24 -14.04
N HIS A 200 -7.59 32.05 -14.64
CA HIS A 200 -7.76 31.92 -16.10
C HIS A 200 -9.11 32.46 -16.59
N PHE A 201 -10.16 32.31 -15.79
CA PHE A 201 -11.51 32.79 -16.08
C PHE A 201 -11.85 34.14 -15.43
N ASP A 202 -10.86 34.82 -14.83
CA ASP A 202 -11.03 36.17 -14.29
C ASP A 202 -11.38 37.09 -15.48
N ASN A 203 -12.54 37.75 -15.42
CA ASN A 203 -13.18 38.52 -16.52
C ASN A 203 -13.89 37.70 -17.62
N LYS A 204 -14.21 36.42 -17.41
CA LYS A 204 -15.09 35.62 -18.28
C LYS A 204 -16.43 35.33 -17.61
N GLU A 205 -17.45 34.98 -18.39
CA GLU A 205 -18.78 34.61 -17.86
C GLU A 205 -18.77 33.32 -17.02
N THR A 206 -17.73 32.49 -17.17
CA THR A 206 -17.58 31.20 -16.48
C THR A 206 -17.23 31.38 -15.00
N LYS A 207 -18.12 30.93 -14.11
CA LYS A 207 -17.92 31.00 -12.65
C LYS A 207 -17.30 29.71 -12.11
N ILE A 208 -16.17 29.84 -11.41
CA ILE A 208 -15.45 28.71 -10.80
C ILE A 208 -15.81 28.55 -9.31
N ILE A 209 -16.55 27.49 -9.00
CA ILE A 209 -17.03 27.17 -7.65
C ILE A 209 -16.37 25.87 -7.17
N GLY A 210 -15.64 25.94 -6.06
CA GLY A 210 -15.12 24.76 -5.38
C GLY A 210 -16.14 24.26 -4.36
N ILE A 211 -16.39 22.95 -4.33
CA ILE A 211 -17.34 22.30 -3.41
C ILE A 211 -16.63 21.21 -2.60
N ASN A 212 -16.93 21.17 -1.31
CA ASN A 212 -16.38 20.17 -0.40
C ASN A 212 -17.12 18.83 -0.55
N GLY A 213 -16.40 17.72 -0.41
CA GLY A 213 -16.95 16.37 -0.60
C GLY A 213 -18.06 15.97 0.40
N HIS A 214 -18.20 16.66 1.54
CA HIS A 214 -19.30 16.44 2.48
C HIS A 214 -20.65 16.88 1.89
N VAL A 215 -20.67 17.88 1.00
CA VAL A 215 -21.91 18.32 0.30
C VAL A 215 -22.38 17.23 -0.65
N THR A 216 -21.48 16.66 -1.44
CA THR A 216 -21.80 15.53 -2.33
C THR A 216 -22.31 14.33 -1.54
N SER A 217 -21.65 14.02 -0.41
CA SER A 217 -22.05 12.91 0.46
C SER A 217 -23.44 13.11 1.04
N TYR A 218 -23.76 14.33 1.47
CA TYR A 218 -25.07 14.69 2.00
C TYR A 218 -26.17 14.47 0.96
N PHE A 219 -26.02 15.05 -0.23
CA PHE A 219 -27.00 14.90 -1.32
C PHE A 219 -27.14 13.46 -1.79
N ARG A 220 -26.03 12.71 -1.91
CA ARG A 220 -26.07 11.30 -2.26
C ARG A 220 -26.92 10.47 -1.29
N ASN A 221 -26.77 10.73 0.02
CA ASN A 221 -27.50 10.02 1.06
C ASN A 221 -29.01 10.33 1.04
N ILE A 222 -29.38 11.61 0.97
CA ILE A 222 -30.81 12.00 0.96
C ILE A 222 -31.52 11.67 -0.36
N SER A 223 -30.77 11.46 -1.44
CA SER A 223 -31.28 10.97 -2.72
C SER A 223 -31.32 9.44 -2.82
N PHE A 224 -30.89 8.73 -1.78
CA PHE A 224 -30.86 7.25 -1.72
C PHE A 224 -30.04 6.61 -2.84
N LEU A 225 -28.92 7.25 -3.22
CA LEU A 225 -28.07 6.77 -4.30
C LEU A 225 -26.94 5.88 -3.76
N PRO A 226 -26.99 4.54 -3.95
CA PRO A 226 -26.00 3.63 -3.40
C PRO A 226 -24.61 3.91 -3.97
N LYS A 227 -23.57 3.82 -3.14
CA LYS A 227 -22.17 4.01 -3.55
C LYS A 227 -21.45 2.67 -3.57
N ASN A 228 -21.36 2.05 -4.73
CA ASN A 228 -20.53 0.86 -4.89
C ASN A 228 -19.08 1.27 -5.21
N ARG A 229 -18.19 1.10 -4.23
CA ARG A 229 -16.76 1.42 -4.38
C ARG A 229 -15.99 0.38 -5.21
N ASN A 230 -16.64 -0.72 -5.61
CA ASN A 230 -16.06 -1.77 -6.45
C ASN A 230 -16.10 -1.41 -7.95
N PHE A 231 -16.74 -0.29 -8.31
CA PHE A 231 -16.80 0.21 -9.68
C PHE A 231 -16.44 1.69 -9.74
N ASN A 232 -15.83 2.15 -10.82
CA ASN A 232 -15.42 3.54 -11.01
C ASN A 232 -16.58 4.49 -11.37
N TYR A 233 -17.77 4.00 -11.74
CA TYR A 233 -18.89 4.85 -12.16
C TYR A 233 -19.33 5.85 -11.08
N HIS A 234 -19.06 5.56 -9.80
CA HIS A 234 -19.48 6.42 -8.71
C HIS A 234 -18.81 7.81 -8.77
N HIS A 235 -17.65 7.94 -9.41
CA HIS A 235 -16.99 9.23 -9.64
C HIS A 235 -17.80 10.12 -10.60
N ALA A 236 -18.32 9.55 -11.70
CA ALA A 236 -19.18 10.27 -12.63
C ALA A 236 -20.49 10.68 -11.95
N ILE A 237 -21.09 9.79 -11.14
CA ILE A 237 -22.30 10.12 -10.37
C ILE A 237 -22.02 11.24 -9.36
N ASP A 238 -20.93 11.17 -8.61
CA ASP A 238 -20.54 12.21 -7.64
C ASP A 238 -20.33 13.56 -8.34
N ALA A 239 -19.73 13.58 -9.55
CA ALA A 239 -19.59 14.79 -10.37
C ALA A 239 -20.95 15.34 -10.84
N SER A 240 -21.84 14.48 -11.32
CA SER A 240 -23.21 14.86 -11.73
C SER A 240 -24.03 15.43 -10.58
N ILE A 241 -23.92 14.85 -9.37
CA ILE A 241 -24.54 15.39 -8.15
C ILE A 241 -24.06 16.81 -7.91
N ILE A 242 -22.75 17.07 -7.96
CA ILE A 242 -22.20 18.41 -7.75
C ILE A 242 -22.77 19.40 -8.78
N ALA A 243 -22.78 19.02 -10.06
CA ALA A 243 -23.33 19.88 -11.12
C ALA A 243 -24.82 20.20 -10.90
N LEU A 244 -25.64 19.20 -10.56
CA LEU A 244 -27.06 19.38 -10.29
C LEU A 244 -27.32 20.24 -9.05
N VAL A 245 -26.56 20.05 -7.97
CA VAL A 245 -26.67 20.88 -6.77
C VAL A 245 -26.41 22.34 -7.10
N ILE A 246 -25.32 22.63 -7.82
CA ILE A 246 -24.91 24.02 -8.11
C ILE A 246 -25.85 24.71 -9.09
N ASN A 247 -26.32 23.99 -10.11
CA ASN A 247 -27.23 24.54 -11.10
C ASN A 247 -28.62 24.82 -10.54
N ASN A 248 -29.09 24.03 -9.58
CA ASN A 248 -30.44 24.19 -9.00
C ASN A 248 -30.45 25.07 -7.74
N ASN A 249 -29.47 24.91 -6.85
CA ASN A 249 -29.39 25.72 -5.63
C ASN A 249 -27.95 25.81 -5.09
N LYS A 250 -27.20 26.81 -5.57
CA LYS A 250 -25.84 27.10 -5.07
C LYS A 250 -25.79 27.53 -3.60
N TYR A 251 -26.89 28.04 -3.04
CA TYR A 251 -26.93 28.55 -1.67
C TYR A 251 -26.92 27.41 -0.66
N ILE A 252 -27.71 26.36 -0.86
CA ILE A 252 -27.73 25.20 0.05
C ILE A 252 -26.34 24.53 0.15
N ALA A 253 -25.59 24.47 -0.96
CA ALA A 253 -24.23 23.94 -0.97
C ALA A 253 -23.26 24.70 -0.05
N ARG A 254 -23.50 26.01 0.19
CA ARG A 254 -22.68 26.85 1.08
C ARG A 254 -23.14 26.78 2.54
N LEU A 255 -24.42 26.50 2.76
CA LEU A 255 -25.02 26.40 4.10
C LEU A 255 -24.74 25.05 4.78
N LEU A 256 -24.53 23.99 3.98
CA LEU A 256 -24.25 22.65 4.49
C LEU A 256 -22.86 22.56 5.12
N THR A 257 -22.83 21.99 6.30
CA THR A 257 -21.66 21.69 7.12
C THR A 257 -21.41 20.17 7.16
N ILE A 258 -20.26 19.76 7.69
CA ILE A 258 -19.95 18.34 7.87
C ILE A 258 -20.97 17.69 8.81
N ALA A 259 -21.37 18.39 9.88
CA ALA A 259 -22.35 17.92 10.85
C ALA A 259 -23.68 17.52 10.19
N ASP A 260 -24.14 18.22 9.14
CA ASP A 260 -25.40 17.87 8.46
C ASP A 260 -25.42 16.43 7.89
N ASN A 261 -24.26 15.78 7.71
CA ASN A 261 -24.19 14.36 7.34
C ASN A 261 -24.45 13.39 8.49
N GLU A 262 -24.31 13.83 9.73
CA GLU A 262 -24.42 13.02 10.95
C GLU A 262 -25.83 13.07 11.54
N TRP A 263 -26.63 14.05 11.17
CA TRP A 263 -28.00 14.25 11.65
C TRP A 263 -29.04 13.85 10.61
N LYS A 264 -30.19 13.34 11.07
CA LYS A 264 -31.34 12.99 10.23
C LYS A 264 -32.60 13.58 10.84
N ILE A 265 -33.51 14.09 10.01
CA ILE A 265 -34.84 14.49 10.48
C ILE A 265 -35.60 13.25 10.95
N LEU A 266 -36.11 13.31 12.19
CA LEU A 266 -36.95 12.29 12.79
C LEU A 266 -38.43 12.59 12.53
N ASN A 267 -38.83 13.85 12.75
CA ASN A 267 -40.19 14.38 12.54
C ASN A 267 -40.11 15.90 12.33
N ASP A 268 -41.26 16.57 12.20
CA ASP A 268 -41.35 18.01 11.90
C ASP A 268 -40.67 18.93 12.93
N HIS A 269 -40.35 18.43 14.13
CA HIS A 269 -39.79 19.22 15.23
C HIS A 269 -38.41 18.73 15.71
N GLN A 270 -37.96 17.53 15.32
CA GLN A 270 -36.79 16.89 15.91
C GLN A 270 -35.85 16.24 14.87
N MET A 271 -34.55 16.30 15.18
CA MET A 271 -33.49 15.57 14.48
C MET A 271 -32.77 14.62 15.42
N ILE A 272 -32.32 13.50 14.86
CA ILE A 272 -31.55 12.48 15.56
C ILE A 272 -30.15 12.34 14.97
N GLN A 273 -29.15 12.20 15.82
CA GLN A 273 -27.77 11.90 15.47
C GLN A 273 -27.65 10.40 15.16
N LYS A 274 -27.11 10.05 13.99
CA LYS A 274 -27.10 8.67 13.42
C LYS A 274 -26.35 7.62 14.24
N PHE A 275 -25.33 8.03 15.00
CA PHE A 275 -24.40 7.19 15.75
C PHE A 275 -24.67 7.20 17.25
N THR A 276 -24.95 8.37 17.83
CA THR A 276 -25.17 8.50 19.28
C THR A 276 -26.63 8.30 19.68
N GLY A 277 -27.56 8.45 18.74
CA GLY A 277 -28.99 8.44 19.03
C GLY A 277 -29.49 9.72 19.74
N GLU A 278 -28.63 10.71 19.93
CA GLU A 278 -29.00 11.99 20.55
C GLU A 278 -30.05 12.71 19.72
N VAL A 279 -31.06 13.25 20.40
CA VAL A 279 -32.17 13.99 19.78
C VAL A 279 -32.04 15.48 20.11
N LYS A 280 -32.25 16.33 19.13
CA LYS A 280 -32.33 17.79 19.30
C LYS A 280 -33.52 18.37 18.54
N GLU A 281 -33.97 19.54 18.96
CA GLU A 281 -35.00 20.30 18.23
C GLU A 281 -34.45 20.84 16.90
N ILE A 282 -35.34 20.91 15.90
CA ILE A 282 -35.07 21.51 14.60
C ILE A 282 -35.05 23.03 14.75
N THR A 283 -34.00 23.66 14.23
CA THR A 283 -33.95 25.11 14.10
C THR A 283 -34.60 25.57 12.79
N ASP A 284 -35.01 26.84 12.69
CA ASP A 284 -35.47 27.45 11.43
C ASP A 284 -34.48 27.26 10.28
N LEU A 285 -33.18 27.30 10.58
CA LEU A 285 -32.13 27.10 9.59
C LEU A 285 -32.10 25.65 9.12
N ASP A 286 -32.25 24.68 10.02
CA ASP A 286 -32.31 23.25 9.69
C ASP A 286 -33.55 22.95 8.82
N PHE A 287 -34.69 23.55 9.15
CA PHE A 287 -35.92 23.44 8.37
C PHE A 287 -35.74 24.00 6.94
N LYS A 288 -35.20 25.23 6.81
CA LYS A 288 -34.89 25.85 5.51
C LYS A 288 -33.91 25.01 4.70
N LYS A 289 -32.85 24.49 5.32
CA LYS A 289 -31.89 23.59 4.67
C LYS A 289 -32.59 22.35 4.14
N ASN A 290 -33.47 21.75 4.93
CA ASN A 290 -34.16 20.52 4.54
C ASN A 290 -35.05 20.72 3.31
N ILE A 291 -35.88 21.77 3.29
CA ILE A 291 -36.75 22.07 2.14
C ILE A 291 -35.92 22.23 0.86
N MET A 292 -34.86 23.06 0.92
CA MET A 292 -33.98 23.29 -0.23
C MET A 292 -33.28 22.01 -0.68
N ALA A 293 -32.80 21.22 0.27
CA ALA A 293 -32.11 19.96 0.00
C ALA A 293 -33.05 18.90 -0.60
N HIS A 294 -34.29 18.81 -0.11
CA HIS A 294 -35.27 17.84 -0.60
C HIS A 294 -35.68 18.13 -2.04
N PHE A 295 -35.89 19.41 -2.39
CA PHE A 295 -36.17 19.83 -3.76
C PHE A 295 -35.05 19.39 -4.73
N VAL A 296 -33.80 19.70 -4.38
CA VAL A 296 -32.63 19.32 -5.21
C VAL A 296 -32.44 17.80 -5.23
N SER A 297 -32.69 17.11 -4.12
CA SER A 297 -32.60 15.64 -4.03
C SER A 297 -33.54 14.94 -5.00
N LYS A 298 -34.77 15.46 -5.18
CA LYS A 298 -35.73 14.91 -6.14
C LYS A 298 -35.19 14.98 -7.58
N ILE A 299 -34.62 16.12 -7.96
CA ILE A 299 -34.01 16.33 -9.28
C ILE A 299 -32.80 15.40 -9.49
N ILE A 300 -31.94 15.28 -8.48
CA ILE A 300 -30.80 14.36 -8.49
C ILE A 300 -31.28 12.93 -8.71
N LYS A 301 -32.26 12.48 -7.91
CA LYS A 301 -32.79 11.13 -7.99
C LYS A 301 -33.35 10.84 -9.38
N GLU A 302 -34.16 11.74 -9.93
CA GLU A 302 -34.73 11.59 -11.27
C GLU A 302 -33.65 11.45 -12.36
N LYS A 303 -32.66 12.35 -12.38
CA LYS A 303 -31.62 12.35 -13.43
C LYS A 303 -30.64 11.18 -13.29
N ILE A 304 -30.28 10.80 -12.07
CA ILE A 304 -29.35 9.69 -11.84
C ILE A 304 -30.04 8.33 -12.00
N ASN A 305 -31.34 8.21 -11.70
CA ASN A 305 -32.08 6.97 -11.92
C ASN A 305 -32.04 6.53 -13.39
N LEU A 306 -32.09 7.46 -14.34
CA LEU A 306 -31.91 7.15 -15.77
C LEU A 306 -30.58 6.42 -16.04
N ILE A 307 -29.50 6.81 -15.35
CA ILE A 307 -28.19 6.16 -15.47
C ILE A 307 -28.24 4.76 -14.84
N VAL A 308 -28.88 4.63 -13.68
CA VAL A 308 -28.99 3.35 -12.94
C VAL A 308 -29.85 2.35 -13.71
N GLU A 309 -30.98 2.78 -14.27
CA GLU A 309 -31.91 1.98 -15.08
C GLU A 309 -31.25 1.48 -16.37
N ASN A 310 -30.38 2.29 -16.99
CA ASN A 310 -29.53 1.89 -18.10
C ASN A 310 -28.28 1.12 -17.66
N ASN A 311 -28.31 0.50 -16.48
CA ASN A 311 -27.21 -0.29 -15.91
C ASN A 311 -25.85 0.43 -15.95
N TYR A 312 -25.84 1.76 -15.85
CA TYR A 312 -24.67 2.65 -15.93
C TYR A 312 -23.94 2.69 -17.28
N GLU A 313 -24.53 2.17 -18.36
CA GLU A 313 -23.93 2.16 -19.72
C GLU A 313 -23.66 3.56 -20.28
N LEU A 314 -24.38 4.56 -19.79
CA LEU A 314 -24.19 5.97 -20.15
C LEU A 314 -22.90 6.59 -19.58
N VAL A 315 -22.21 5.89 -18.66
CA VAL A 315 -20.98 6.39 -18.05
C VAL A 315 -19.78 6.02 -18.91
N GLN A 316 -19.08 7.03 -19.42
CA GLN A 316 -17.81 6.86 -20.12
C GLN A 316 -16.63 6.75 -19.15
N PHE A 317 -15.60 6.03 -19.57
CA PHE A 317 -14.38 5.83 -18.79
C PHE A 317 -13.17 6.13 -19.66
N SER A 318 -12.16 6.75 -19.07
CA SER A 318 -10.85 6.94 -19.69
C SER A 318 -9.76 6.45 -18.74
N ARG A 319 -8.63 6.05 -19.31
CA ARG A 319 -7.43 5.71 -18.54
C ARG A 319 -6.21 6.17 -19.28
N LYS A 320 -5.40 6.99 -18.61
CA LYS A 320 -4.12 7.44 -19.14
C LYS A 320 -3.18 6.26 -19.33
N ILE A 321 -2.58 6.15 -20.51
CA ILE A 321 -1.55 5.15 -20.82
C ILE A 321 -0.33 5.47 -19.94
N LYS A 322 0.25 4.43 -19.33
CA LYS A 322 1.42 4.60 -18.47
C LYS A 322 2.68 4.51 -19.32
N ILE A 323 3.26 5.67 -19.62
CA ILE A 323 4.56 5.74 -20.29
C ILE A 323 5.65 5.55 -19.23
N MET A 324 6.46 4.50 -19.39
CA MET A 324 7.55 4.15 -18.47
C MET A 324 8.88 4.36 -19.17
N ASN A 325 9.54 5.50 -18.90
CA ASN A 325 10.84 5.82 -19.52
C ASN A 325 12.04 5.50 -18.60
N ASN A 326 11.84 5.56 -17.28
CA ASN A 326 12.87 5.29 -16.28
C ASN A 326 12.30 4.47 -15.12
N ALA A 327 11.70 3.32 -15.45
CA ALA A 327 11.20 2.41 -14.44
C ALA A 327 12.37 1.74 -13.68
N PRO A 328 12.17 1.28 -12.43
CA PRO A 328 13.16 0.45 -11.75
C PRO A 328 13.59 -0.70 -12.66
N LEU A 329 14.89 -0.92 -12.83
CA LEU A 329 15.39 -1.86 -13.84
C LEU A 329 15.08 -3.33 -13.49
N PHE A 330 15.22 -3.67 -12.21
CA PHE A 330 15.08 -5.00 -11.63
C PHE A 330 14.79 -4.91 -10.13
N ASP A 331 14.46 -6.04 -9.50
CA ASP A 331 14.32 -6.13 -8.04
C ASP A 331 15.67 -5.91 -7.33
N GLN A 332 15.64 -5.21 -6.19
CA GLN A 332 16.86 -4.92 -5.42
C GLN A 332 17.50 -6.17 -4.79
N THR A 333 16.72 -7.24 -4.62
CA THR A 333 17.17 -8.50 -4.00
C THR A 333 18.28 -9.16 -4.81
N LEU A 334 19.37 -9.48 -4.13
CA LEU A 334 20.48 -10.23 -4.71
C LEU A 334 20.29 -11.72 -4.40
N TYR A 335 20.14 -12.53 -5.45
CA TYR A 335 19.95 -13.97 -5.35
C TYR A 335 21.25 -14.73 -5.57
N GLY A 336 21.39 -15.88 -4.91
CA GLY A 336 22.48 -16.82 -5.17
C GLY A 336 22.18 -17.70 -6.39
N LEU A 337 23.22 -18.25 -7.00
CA LEU A 337 23.13 -19.15 -8.14
C LEU A 337 23.62 -20.56 -7.77
N LYS A 338 22.97 -21.58 -8.34
CA LYS A 338 23.48 -22.96 -8.39
C LYS A 338 23.60 -23.40 -9.85
N GLN A 339 24.80 -23.78 -10.27
CA GLN A 339 25.04 -24.37 -11.60
C GLN A 339 24.56 -25.83 -11.62
N THR A 340 24.16 -26.30 -12.80
CA THR A 340 23.89 -27.72 -13.01
C THR A 340 25.17 -28.54 -12.98
N GLU A 341 25.07 -29.80 -12.51
CA GLU A 341 26.17 -30.78 -12.60
C GLU A 341 26.35 -31.33 -14.03
N THR A 342 25.36 -31.14 -14.90
CA THR A 342 25.46 -31.47 -16.33
C THR A 342 26.31 -30.44 -17.07
N ASN A 343 27.14 -30.89 -18.01
CA ASN A 343 28.05 -30.09 -18.88
C ASN A 343 27.41 -28.92 -19.67
N ASP A 344 26.12 -28.65 -19.50
CA ASP A 344 25.42 -27.44 -19.94
C ASP A 344 25.83 -26.26 -19.04
N GLN A 345 26.94 -25.59 -19.37
CA GLN A 345 27.48 -24.45 -18.60
C GLN A 345 26.50 -23.26 -18.48
N ASP A 346 25.44 -23.24 -19.28
CA ASP A 346 24.45 -22.17 -19.34
C ASP A 346 23.20 -22.39 -18.48
N LYS A 347 23.02 -23.57 -17.87
CA LYS A 347 21.86 -23.84 -17.00
C LYS A 347 22.17 -23.55 -15.53
N VAL A 348 21.37 -22.64 -14.98
CA VAL A 348 21.65 -21.96 -13.73
C VAL A 348 20.33 -21.70 -13.02
N TYR A 349 20.30 -22.05 -11.74
CA TYR A 349 19.11 -21.99 -10.92
C TYR A 349 19.25 -20.97 -9.79
N LYS A 350 18.12 -20.36 -9.42
CA LYS A 350 18.06 -19.38 -8.34
C LYS A 350 17.98 -20.05 -6.99
N VAL A 351 18.78 -19.54 -6.06
CA VAL A 351 18.74 -19.94 -4.65
C VAL A 351 17.93 -18.92 -3.85
N VAL A 352 16.85 -19.38 -3.24
CA VAL A 352 15.98 -18.59 -2.35
C VAL A 352 16.18 -19.05 -0.91
N LYS A 353 16.10 -18.11 0.05
CA LYS A 353 16.23 -18.38 1.49
C LYS A 353 14.85 -18.26 2.13
N ILE A 354 14.36 -19.34 2.73
CA ILE A 354 13.10 -19.39 3.46
C ILE A 354 13.41 -19.39 4.95
N ASN A 355 13.05 -18.32 5.66
CA ASN A 355 13.38 -18.18 7.07
C ASN A 355 12.46 -19.04 7.95
N LEU A 356 13.04 -19.82 8.86
CA LEU A 356 12.30 -20.78 9.69
C LEU A 356 11.40 -20.12 10.75
N ILE A 357 11.68 -18.88 11.17
CA ILE A 357 10.90 -18.17 12.20
C ILE A 357 9.83 -17.27 11.58
N LYS A 358 10.19 -16.51 10.54
CA LYS A 358 9.32 -15.49 9.94
C LYS A 358 8.25 -16.05 9.01
N GLU A 359 8.54 -17.18 8.35
CA GLU A 359 7.65 -17.72 7.34
C GLU A 359 6.43 -18.40 7.97
N LYS A 360 5.28 -18.32 7.30
CA LYS A 360 4.06 -18.99 7.81
C LYS A 360 4.23 -20.50 7.75
N ASN A 361 3.72 -21.21 8.76
CA ASN A 361 3.79 -22.68 8.78
C ASN A 361 3.24 -23.32 7.51
N LYS A 362 2.17 -22.79 6.92
CA LYS A 362 1.60 -23.29 5.65
C LYS A 362 2.62 -23.30 4.50
N GLU A 363 3.46 -22.27 4.40
CA GLU A 363 4.50 -22.19 3.39
C GLU A 363 5.68 -23.12 3.74
N LEU A 364 6.09 -23.18 5.01
CA LEU A 364 7.15 -24.10 5.47
C LEU A 364 6.77 -25.58 5.26
N GLN A 365 5.51 -25.94 5.49
CA GLN A 365 4.98 -27.29 5.36
C GLN A 365 5.25 -27.88 3.98
N LYS A 366 5.07 -27.09 2.92
CA LYS A 366 5.34 -27.48 1.54
C LYS A 366 6.78 -27.99 1.36
N TYR A 367 7.76 -27.33 1.97
CA TYR A 367 9.18 -27.69 1.85
C TYR A 367 9.57 -28.90 2.73
N PHE A 368 8.91 -29.10 3.87
CA PHE A 368 9.18 -30.24 4.74
C PHE A 368 8.50 -31.53 4.27
N GLU A 369 7.27 -31.44 3.75
CA GLU A 369 6.53 -32.58 3.21
C GLU A 369 7.10 -33.02 1.86
N ASN A 370 7.27 -32.07 0.94
CA ASN A 370 7.72 -32.31 -0.42
C ASN A 370 8.99 -31.48 -0.70
N PRO A 371 10.16 -31.89 -0.19
CA PRO A 371 11.39 -31.11 -0.30
C PRO A 371 11.97 -31.06 -1.72
N ILE A 372 11.52 -31.94 -2.62
CA ILE A 372 11.95 -32.00 -4.01
C ILE A 372 10.69 -32.12 -4.88
N VAL A 373 10.55 -31.21 -5.82
CA VAL A 373 9.44 -31.17 -6.79
C VAL A 373 10.04 -31.02 -8.19
N GLU A 374 9.95 -32.09 -8.99
CA GLU A 374 10.51 -32.15 -10.35
C GLU A 374 9.48 -31.87 -11.45
N GLU A 375 8.19 -31.89 -11.10
CA GLU A 375 7.08 -31.76 -12.03
C GLU A 375 6.21 -30.52 -11.75
N GLY A 376 5.49 -30.06 -12.76
CA GLY A 376 4.65 -28.87 -12.68
C GLY A 376 5.41 -27.55 -12.90
N ARG A 377 4.73 -26.44 -12.60
CA ARG A 377 5.23 -25.08 -12.92
C ARG A 377 6.25 -24.53 -11.91
N ASN A 378 6.24 -25.02 -10.68
CA ASN A 378 7.06 -24.50 -9.58
C ASN A 378 7.99 -25.60 -9.09
N LYS A 379 8.96 -25.98 -9.93
CA LYS A 379 9.94 -27.01 -9.61
C LYS A 379 10.98 -26.46 -8.63
N TYR A 380 11.30 -27.20 -7.57
CA TYR A 380 12.33 -26.79 -6.63
C TYR A 380 12.98 -27.98 -5.92
N SER A 381 14.13 -27.73 -5.30
CA SER A 381 14.74 -28.66 -4.36
C SER A 381 15.30 -27.94 -3.13
N VAL A 382 15.09 -28.51 -1.95
CA VAL A 382 15.68 -28.02 -0.69
C VAL A 382 17.13 -28.52 -0.62
N LEU A 383 18.10 -27.59 -0.59
CA LEU A 383 19.53 -27.92 -0.60
C LEU A 383 19.98 -28.74 0.61
N MET A 384 19.32 -28.55 1.74
CA MET A 384 19.65 -29.23 2.98
C MET A 384 19.41 -30.74 2.87
N VAL A 385 18.43 -31.19 2.08
CA VAL A 385 18.18 -32.62 1.85
C VAL A 385 19.36 -33.29 1.14
N GLN A 386 20.00 -32.58 0.22
CA GLN A 386 21.14 -33.09 -0.55
C GLN A 386 22.45 -33.06 0.25
N SER A 387 22.63 -32.07 1.12
CA SER A 387 23.91 -31.81 1.80
C SER A 387 23.96 -32.26 3.27
N HIS A 388 22.82 -32.24 3.97
CA HIS A 388 22.71 -32.41 5.43
C HIS A 388 21.36 -33.08 5.78
N LEU A 389 21.14 -34.31 5.28
CA LEU A 389 19.87 -35.02 5.39
C LEU A 389 19.42 -35.24 6.85
N LYS A 390 20.37 -35.56 7.74
CA LYS A 390 20.09 -35.80 9.16
C LYS A 390 19.53 -34.54 9.82
N GLU A 391 20.19 -33.41 9.63
CA GLU A 391 19.74 -32.13 10.17
C GLU A 391 18.39 -31.69 9.58
N PHE A 392 18.15 -31.97 8.29
CA PHE A 392 16.85 -31.70 7.67
C PHE A 392 15.73 -32.53 8.33
N ASN A 393 15.97 -33.83 8.54
CA ASN A 393 15.00 -34.71 9.17
C ASN A 393 14.70 -34.27 10.62
N ASN A 394 15.72 -33.88 11.39
CA ASN A 394 15.52 -33.33 12.72
C ASN A 394 14.60 -32.10 12.72
N LEU A 395 14.82 -31.16 11.79
CA LEU A 395 13.97 -29.98 11.64
C LEU A 395 12.56 -30.34 11.17
N LYS A 396 12.41 -31.32 10.28
CA LYS A 396 11.13 -31.82 9.79
C LYS A 396 10.30 -32.45 10.90
N GLU A 397 10.91 -33.24 11.77
CA GLU A 397 10.23 -33.87 12.92
C GLU A 397 9.76 -32.83 13.94
N ILE A 398 10.63 -31.87 14.26
CA ILE A 398 10.26 -30.72 15.10
C ILE A 398 9.07 -30.00 14.48
N PHE A 399 9.18 -29.60 13.21
CA PHE A 399 8.10 -28.89 12.53
C PHE A 399 6.78 -29.69 12.56
N LYS A 400 6.81 -31.00 12.24
CA LYS A 400 5.63 -31.87 12.26
C LYS A 400 4.98 -31.93 13.65
N LYS A 401 5.78 -32.04 14.72
CA LYS A 401 5.28 -32.13 16.10
C LYS A 401 4.59 -30.84 16.55
N TYR A 402 5.21 -29.68 16.32
CA TYR A 402 4.70 -28.40 16.86
C TYR A 402 3.72 -27.69 15.93
N ASN A 403 3.74 -27.96 14.62
CA ASN A 403 2.74 -27.40 13.70
C ASN A 403 1.31 -27.85 14.03
N LEU A 404 1.13 -29.02 14.65
CA LEU A 404 -0.18 -29.54 15.09
C LEU A 404 -0.86 -28.64 16.14
N LYS A 405 -0.10 -27.84 16.90
CA LYS A 405 -0.64 -26.97 17.95
C LYS A 405 -1.42 -25.78 17.39
N ASN A 406 -1.21 -25.42 16.11
CA ASN A 406 -1.85 -24.30 15.42
C ASN A 406 -1.75 -22.94 16.16
N THR A 407 -0.68 -22.75 16.95
CA THR A 407 -0.45 -21.62 17.86
C THR A 407 0.38 -20.49 17.25
N GLY A 408 0.68 -20.54 15.94
CA GLY A 408 1.57 -19.58 15.27
C GLY A 408 2.79 -20.27 14.68
N SER A 409 4.00 -19.84 15.05
CA SER A 409 5.25 -20.41 14.52
C SER A 409 5.63 -21.70 15.25
N ALA A 410 5.65 -22.83 14.51
CA ALA A 410 5.98 -24.14 15.09
C ALA A 410 7.37 -24.17 15.77
N PHE A 411 8.33 -23.43 15.24
CA PHE A 411 9.68 -23.37 15.81
C PHE A 411 9.78 -22.50 17.06
N ILE A 412 8.93 -21.47 17.21
CA ILE A 412 8.85 -20.71 18.46
C ILE A 412 8.25 -21.58 19.56
N ASP A 413 7.19 -22.34 19.24
CA ASP A 413 6.58 -23.28 20.20
C ASP A 413 7.56 -24.36 20.65
N TYR A 414 8.40 -24.86 19.73
CA TYR A 414 9.49 -25.77 20.06
C TYR A 414 10.52 -25.15 21.00
N MET A 415 10.99 -23.93 20.71
CA MET A 415 11.98 -23.26 21.56
C MET A 415 11.43 -22.99 22.96
N ASN A 416 10.16 -22.57 23.08
CA ASN A 416 9.52 -22.40 24.38
C ASN A 416 9.44 -23.72 25.16
N ASP A 417 9.12 -24.82 24.48
CA ASP A 417 9.13 -26.16 25.07
C ASP A 417 10.54 -26.62 25.49
N LEU A 418 11.59 -26.25 24.76
CA LEU A 418 12.97 -26.49 25.18
C LEU A 418 13.31 -25.76 26.48
N ASN A 419 12.90 -24.50 26.65
CA ASN A 419 13.14 -23.77 27.90
C ASN A 419 12.36 -24.38 29.08
N SER A 420 11.14 -24.87 28.85
CA SER A 420 10.37 -25.53 29.91
C SER A 420 11.01 -26.84 30.38
N ASN A 421 11.58 -27.63 29.46
CA ASN A 421 12.17 -28.93 29.78
C ASN A 421 13.66 -28.89 30.13
N PHE A 422 14.40 -27.91 29.58
CA PHE A 422 15.86 -27.75 29.73
C PHE A 422 16.25 -26.28 30.02
N PRO A 423 15.73 -25.66 31.09
CA PRO A 423 15.91 -24.23 31.37
C PRO A 423 17.38 -23.83 31.58
N GLU A 424 18.22 -24.75 32.04
CA GLU A 424 19.66 -24.52 32.25
C GLU A 424 20.46 -24.45 30.94
N LEU A 425 19.99 -25.11 29.88
CA LEU A 425 20.67 -25.17 28.58
C LEU A 425 20.07 -24.19 27.57
N VAL A 426 18.76 -23.95 27.65
CA VAL A 426 18.04 -23.06 26.75
C VAL A 426 17.24 -22.07 27.58
N THR A 427 17.89 -20.95 27.91
CA THR A 427 17.27 -19.89 28.72
C THR A 427 16.30 -19.05 27.90
N LYS A 428 15.32 -18.43 28.57
CA LYS A 428 14.41 -17.43 27.95
C LYS A 428 15.16 -16.32 27.21
N LYS A 429 16.25 -15.81 27.78
CA LYS A 429 17.11 -14.80 27.13
C LYS A 429 17.73 -15.31 25.82
N MET A 430 18.12 -16.58 25.75
CA MET A 430 18.61 -17.19 24.51
C MET A 430 17.51 -17.26 23.44
N ILE A 431 16.28 -17.62 23.84
CA ILE A 431 15.13 -17.67 22.94
C ILE A 431 14.80 -16.28 22.41
N ASP A 432 14.71 -15.27 23.27
CA ASP A 432 14.42 -13.89 22.87
C ASP A 432 15.46 -13.38 21.85
N ASN A 433 16.76 -13.68 22.08
CA ASN A 433 17.84 -13.38 21.14
C ASN A 433 17.72 -14.16 19.82
N ALA A 434 17.33 -15.43 19.88
CA ALA A 434 17.15 -16.26 18.69
C ALA A 434 15.98 -15.75 17.84
N ILE A 435 14.85 -15.39 18.45
CA ILE A 435 13.70 -14.78 17.79
C ILE A 435 14.10 -13.43 17.16
N ALA A 436 14.77 -12.55 17.91
CA ALA A 436 15.23 -11.27 17.39
C ALA A 436 16.19 -11.42 16.20
N THR A 437 17.03 -12.45 16.19
CA THR A 437 17.98 -12.75 15.10
C THR A 437 17.42 -13.69 14.02
N ASN A 438 16.15 -14.09 14.13
CA ASN A 438 15.42 -14.99 13.23
C ASN A 438 16.07 -16.38 13.09
N ARG A 439 16.51 -16.94 14.21
CA ARG A 439 17.16 -18.24 14.32
C ARG A 439 16.32 -19.20 15.16
N VAL A 440 16.40 -20.48 14.83
CA VAL A 440 15.85 -21.60 15.60
C VAL A 440 16.99 -22.20 16.41
N ILE A 441 16.79 -22.33 17.72
CA ILE A 441 17.66 -23.10 18.60
C ILE A 441 17.29 -24.57 18.44
N TYR A 442 18.27 -25.42 18.15
CA TYR A 442 18.15 -26.87 18.16
C TYR A 442 19.03 -27.44 19.25
N LEU A 443 18.48 -28.30 20.11
CA LEU A 443 19.24 -29.00 21.14
C LEU A 443 19.51 -30.45 20.70
N ASP A 444 20.78 -30.81 20.51
CA ASP A 444 21.19 -32.20 20.32
C ASP A 444 21.20 -32.90 21.68
N LEU A 445 20.19 -33.72 21.95
CA LEU A 445 20.01 -34.41 23.23
C LEU A 445 21.13 -35.44 23.51
N ASN A 446 21.82 -35.95 22.49
CA ASN A 446 22.88 -36.93 22.70
C ASN A 446 24.15 -36.29 23.28
N ASN A 447 24.44 -35.06 22.85
CA ASN A 447 25.67 -34.34 23.20
C ASN A 447 25.41 -33.13 24.10
N MET A 448 24.14 -32.86 24.42
CA MET A 448 23.66 -31.69 25.17
C MET A 448 24.21 -30.36 24.62
N LYS A 449 24.32 -30.26 23.28
CA LYS A 449 24.84 -29.07 22.58
C LYS A 449 23.77 -28.38 21.76
N THR A 450 23.72 -27.06 21.85
CA THR A 450 22.82 -26.23 21.05
C THR A 450 23.44 -25.89 19.69
N ARG A 451 22.64 -25.95 18.62
CA ARG A 451 22.94 -25.42 17.29
C ARG A 451 21.90 -24.39 16.89
N TYR A 452 22.25 -23.53 15.93
CA TYR A 452 21.33 -22.53 15.40
C TYR A 452 21.08 -22.76 13.92
N TYR A 453 19.81 -22.80 13.54
CA TYR A 453 19.37 -22.78 12.15
C TYR A 453 18.69 -21.46 11.84
N LYS A 454 18.74 -21.01 10.59
CA LYS A 454 18.15 -19.72 10.19
C LYS A 454 17.18 -19.88 9.03
N ASP A 455 17.71 -20.35 7.90
CA ASP A 455 16.98 -20.41 6.64
C ASP A 455 17.10 -21.81 6.01
N LEU A 456 16.01 -22.32 5.44
CA LEU A 456 16.08 -23.36 4.41
C LEU A 456 16.46 -22.70 3.09
N ARG A 457 17.50 -23.21 2.44
CA ARG A 457 17.85 -22.76 1.08
C ARG A 457 17.20 -23.67 0.06
N ILE A 458 16.42 -23.09 -0.84
CA ILE A 458 15.76 -23.80 -1.92
C ILE A 458 16.35 -23.36 -3.26
N VAL A 459 16.44 -24.31 -4.19
CA VAL A 459 16.81 -24.07 -5.58
C VAL A 459 15.54 -24.09 -6.40
N GLU A 460 15.15 -22.97 -6.97
CA GLU A 460 14.06 -22.91 -7.94
C GLU A 460 14.59 -23.38 -9.30
N LYS A 461 14.02 -24.47 -9.83
CA LYS A 461 14.46 -25.09 -11.07
C LYS A 461 13.83 -24.47 -12.33
N SER A 462 13.25 -23.28 -12.21
CA SER A 462 13.01 -22.43 -13.39
C SER A 462 14.38 -22.01 -13.92
N LEU A 463 14.59 -22.17 -15.22
CA LEU A 463 15.76 -21.57 -15.86
C LEU A 463 15.59 -20.05 -15.74
N ILE A 464 16.72 -19.35 -15.67
CA ILE A 464 16.70 -17.89 -15.51
C ILE A 464 17.63 -17.32 -16.54
N PRO A 465 17.16 -16.37 -17.36
CA PRO A 465 18.04 -15.62 -18.21
C PRO A 465 18.97 -14.78 -17.30
N ILE A 466 20.19 -15.28 -17.07
CA ILE A 466 21.17 -14.52 -16.29
C ILE A 466 21.69 -13.39 -17.15
N ASN A 467 21.01 -12.27 -17.01
CA ASN A 467 21.35 -11.08 -17.74
C ASN A 467 22.46 -10.27 -17.04
N PHE A 468 22.62 -10.43 -15.71
CA PHE A 468 23.72 -9.83 -14.95
C PHE A 468 24.24 -10.75 -13.86
N LYS A 469 25.53 -11.08 -13.97
CA LYS A 469 26.31 -11.79 -12.96
C LYS A 469 27.01 -10.77 -12.07
N TYR A 470 26.86 -10.92 -10.76
CA TYR A 470 27.56 -10.15 -9.72
C TYR A 470 28.40 -11.09 -8.85
N ASN A 471 29.36 -10.54 -8.10
CA ASN A 471 30.25 -11.30 -7.22
C ASN A 471 30.93 -12.47 -7.96
N ASN A 472 31.64 -12.18 -9.05
CA ASN A 472 32.31 -13.17 -9.90
C ASN A 472 31.38 -14.30 -10.40
N GLY A 473 30.13 -13.97 -10.70
CA GLY A 473 29.17 -14.95 -11.24
C GLY A 473 28.44 -15.81 -10.23
N LYS A 474 28.56 -15.53 -8.92
CA LYS A 474 27.88 -16.28 -7.86
C LYS A 474 26.49 -15.76 -7.52
N SER A 475 26.13 -14.58 -8.02
CA SER A 475 24.85 -13.93 -7.71
C SER A 475 24.28 -13.15 -8.88
N PHE A 476 22.98 -12.87 -8.84
CA PHE A 476 22.26 -12.12 -9.87
C PHE A 476 21.08 -11.33 -9.27
N LYS A 477 20.54 -10.39 -10.05
CA LYS A 477 19.29 -9.69 -9.75
C LYS A 477 18.20 -10.15 -10.71
N ASP A 478 17.00 -10.34 -10.18
CA ASP A 478 15.87 -10.95 -10.88
C ASP A 478 14.79 -9.92 -11.24
N ALA A 479 13.75 -10.35 -11.96
CA ALA A 479 12.53 -9.59 -12.27
C ALA A 479 12.79 -8.27 -13.01
N ASN A 480 13.33 -8.36 -14.23
CA ASN A 480 13.53 -7.20 -15.09
C ASN A 480 12.18 -6.53 -15.41
N THR A 481 12.10 -5.22 -15.18
CA THR A 481 10.89 -4.46 -15.52
C THR A 481 10.73 -4.36 -17.04
N THR A 482 9.61 -4.87 -17.53
CA THR A 482 9.19 -4.71 -18.92
C THR A 482 8.57 -3.34 -19.12
N LEU A 483 9.13 -2.55 -20.03
CA LEU A 483 8.62 -1.23 -20.40
C LEU A 483 7.38 -1.34 -21.30
N PHE A 484 7.49 -2.18 -22.34
CA PHE A 484 6.46 -2.47 -23.34
C PHE A 484 6.81 -3.79 -24.05
N SER A 485 6.01 -4.20 -25.03
CA SER A 485 6.33 -5.36 -25.89
C SER A 485 6.15 -5.02 -27.36
N LEU A 486 7.03 -5.55 -28.20
CA LEU A 486 6.96 -5.43 -29.67
C LEU A 486 6.26 -6.65 -30.25
N VAL A 487 5.23 -6.44 -31.07
CA VAL A 487 4.43 -7.49 -31.70
C VAL A 487 4.95 -7.77 -33.10
N TYR A 488 5.10 -9.04 -33.44
CA TYR A 488 5.59 -9.56 -34.71
C TYR A 488 4.65 -10.65 -35.25
N LYS A 489 4.82 -10.99 -36.54
CA LYS A 489 4.38 -12.27 -37.08
C LYS A 489 5.50 -13.29 -36.99
N ASN A 490 5.18 -14.49 -36.54
CA ASN A 490 6.10 -15.61 -36.65
C ASN A 490 5.97 -16.29 -38.02
N GLU A 491 6.85 -17.24 -38.31
CA GLU A 491 6.85 -18.03 -39.56
C GLU A 491 5.51 -18.74 -39.83
N ASN A 492 4.78 -19.11 -38.78
CA ASN A 492 3.45 -19.72 -38.87
C ASN A 492 2.31 -18.70 -38.98
N ASN A 493 2.63 -17.44 -39.27
CA ASN A 493 1.67 -16.35 -39.42
C ASN A 493 0.82 -16.05 -38.16
N ASN A 494 1.28 -16.50 -36.98
CA ASN A 494 0.70 -16.18 -35.69
C ASN A 494 1.35 -14.93 -35.10
N TYR A 495 0.61 -14.22 -34.24
CA TYR A 495 1.16 -13.08 -33.51
C TYR A 495 1.95 -13.53 -32.28
N ASN A 496 3.19 -13.07 -32.20
CA ASN A 496 4.07 -13.24 -31.05
C ASN A 496 4.61 -11.87 -30.63
N SER A 497 5.04 -11.72 -29.38
CA SER A 497 5.68 -10.48 -28.98
C SER A 497 6.89 -10.67 -28.09
N ILE A 498 7.81 -9.72 -28.22
CA ILE A 498 9.07 -9.65 -27.50
C ILE A 498 8.93 -8.54 -26.43
N PRO A 499 9.09 -8.85 -25.13
CA PRO A 499 9.06 -7.83 -24.10
C PRO A 499 10.37 -7.04 -24.10
N ILE A 500 10.25 -5.72 -24.08
CA ILE A 500 11.37 -4.80 -24.07
C ILE A 500 11.61 -4.35 -22.64
N ASN A 501 12.81 -4.66 -22.15
CA ASN A 501 13.35 -4.20 -20.88
C ASN A 501 14.71 -3.52 -21.14
N PHE A 502 15.37 -3.09 -20.08
CA PHE A 502 16.64 -2.36 -20.18
C PHE A 502 17.82 -3.15 -20.75
N LEU A 503 17.72 -4.48 -20.88
CA LEU A 503 18.73 -5.31 -21.57
C LEU A 503 18.51 -5.36 -23.08
N THR A 504 17.25 -5.32 -23.50
CA THR A 504 16.90 -5.27 -24.92
C THR A 504 17.02 -3.84 -25.45
N TYR A 505 16.80 -2.81 -24.61
CA TYR A 505 16.89 -1.41 -25.00
C TYR A 505 18.34 -0.88 -25.03
N LYS A 506 18.75 -0.14 -26.08
CA LYS A 506 20.04 0.57 -26.07
C LYS A 506 19.90 1.90 -25.34
N PHE A 507 20.70 2.07 -24.29
CA PHE A 507 20.79 3.35 -23.60
C PHE A 507 21.36 4.45 -24.53
N GLY A 508 20.78 5.65 -24.45
CA GLY A 508 21.29 6.85 -25.16
C GLY A 508 20.81 7.04 -26.60
N SER A 509 19.93 6.17 -27.12
CA SER A 509 19.28 6.42 -28.42
C SER A 509 18.41 7.67 -28.37
N LYS A 510 18.59 8.59 -29.33
CA LYS A 510 17.70 9.76 -29.53
C LYS A 510 16.51 9.46 -30.44
N ASN A 511 16.46 8.27 -31.05
CA ASN A 511 15.34 7.88 -31.89
C ASN A 511 14.17 7.40 -31.02
N ASN A 512 13.04 8.09 -31.15
CA ASN A 512 11.82 7.81 -30.39
C ASN A 512 10.91 6.78 -31.08
N ASN A 513 11.18 6.38 -32.32
CA ASN A 513 10.38 5.38 -33.02
C ASN A 513 10.61 3.99 -32.43
N LEU A 514 9.68 3.50 -31.62
CA LEU A 514 9.76 2.18 -30.97
C LEU A 514 9.83 1.01 -31.96
N LEU A 515 9.43 1.19 -33.21
CA LEU A 515 9.45 0.13 -34.22
C LEU A 515 10.80 0.04 -34.96
N ASP A 516 11.70 1.01 -34.76
CA ASP A 516 13.05 0.95 -35.31
C ASP A 516 13.92 -0.01 -34.47
N GLU A 517 14.23 -1.18 -35.00
CA GLU A 517 15.02 -2.17 -34.29
C GLU A 517 16.47 -1.73 -33.99
N ASN A 518 16.96 -0.68 -34.66
CA ASN A 518 18.30 -0.16 -34.42
C ASN A 518 18.47 0.39 -32.99
N ILE A 519 17.38 0.77 -32.32
CA ILE A 519 17.39 1.25 -30.93
C ILE A 519 17.52 0.12 -29.90
N TYR A 520 17.53 -1.14 -30.33
CA TYR A 520 17.63 -2.31 -29.45
C TYR A 520 18.97 -3.01 -29.57
N ASN A 521 19.36 -3.71 -28.50
CA ASN A 521 20.51 -4.60 -28.48
C ASN A 521 20.24 -5.78 -29.43
N LYS A 522 20.97 -5.80 -30.55
CA LYS A 522 20.78 -6.76 -31.65
C LYS A 522 20.85 -8.21 -31.17
N ASN A 523 21.92 -8.57 -30.44
CA ASN A 523 22.13 -9.94 -29.96
C ASN A 523 20.98 -10.41 -29.04
N ASN A 524 20.51 -9.55 -28.15
CA ASN A 524 19.41 -9.89 -27.25
C ASN A 524 18.08 -10.01 -27.99
N LEU A 525 17.82 -9.13 -28.97
CA LEU A 525 16.61 -9.17 -29.79
C LEU A 525 16.57 -10.41 -30.69
N GLU A 526 17.68 -10.77 -31.32
CA GLU A 526 17.81 -11.96 -32.18
C GLU A 526 17.56 -13.25 -31.40
N LYS A 527 18.10 -13.37 -30.18
CA LYS A 527 17.78 -14.49 -29.27
C LYS A 527 16.28 -14.63 -29.02
N TYR A 528 15.57 -13.52 -28.84
CA TYR A 528 14.11 -13.56 -28.69
C TYR A 528 13.39 -13.96 -29.97
N LYS A 529 13.85 -13.48 -31.14
CA LYS A 529 13.28 -13.82 -32.44
C LYS A 529 13.44 -15.31 -32.74
N GLU A 530 14.63 -15.86 -32.53
CA GLU A 530 14.93 -17.29 -32.69
C GLU A 530 14.02 -18.15 -31.81
N ASN A 531 13.94 -17.84 -30.51
CA ASN A 531 13.09 -18.58 -29.57
C ASN A 531 11.59 -18.56 -29.93
N LEU A 532 11.12 -17.52 -30.64
CA LEU A 532 9.72 -17.36 -31.04
C LEU A 532 9.46 -17.74 -32.49
N LYS A 533 10.47 -18.24 -33.22
CA LYS A 533 10.40 -18.54 -34.66
C LYS A 533 9.95 -17.34 -35.48
N ILE A 534 10.54 -16.18 -35.18
CA ILE A 534 10.35 -14.93 -35.92
C ILE A 534 11.56 -14.77 -36.83
N SER A 535 11.34 -14.56 -38.13
CA SER A 535 12.44 -14.27 -39.07
C SER A 535 13.21 -13.04 -38.62
N PHE A 536 14.55 -13.06 -38.72
CA PHE A 536 15.37 -11.89 -38.38
C PHE A 536 15.05 -10.67 -39.25
N SER A 537 14.55 -10.86 -40.48
CA SER A 537 14.09 -9.80 -41.37
C SER A 537 12.70 -9.24 -41.02
N GLU A 538 11.91 -9.95 -40.22
CA GLU A 538 10.58 -9.51 -39.83
C GLU A 538 10.67 -8.29 -38.92
N LYS A 539 9.91 -7.25 -39.25
CA LYS A 539 9.86 -5.99 -38.48
C LYS A 539 8.69 -6.01 -37.49
N PRO A 540 8.80 -5.29 -36.37
CA PRO A 540 7.69 -5.18 -35.44
C PRO A 540 6.53 -4.43 -36.10
N LEU A 541 5.32 -4.95 -35.89
CA LEU A 541 4.08 -4.36 -36.39
C LEU A 541 3.62 -3.20 -35.51
N PHE A 542 3.73 -3.36 -34.18
CA PHE A 542 3.39 -2.34 -33.19
C PHE A 542 3.91 -2.68 -31.79
N ALA A 543 3.79 -1.71 -30.89
CA ALA A 543 4.09 -1.87 -29.47
C ALA A 543 2.83 -1.94 -28.62
N ILE A 544 2.80 -2.84 -27.61
CA ILE A 544 1.78 -2.86 -26.56
C ILE A 544 2.41 -2.34 -25.27
N LYS A 545 1.78 -1.32 -24.67
CA LYS A 545 2.24 -0.65 -23.43
C LYS A 545 1.32 -1.00 -22.25
N GLN A 546 1.82 -0.81 -21.03
CA GLN A 546 0.93 -0.84 -19.87
C GLN A 546 -0.08 0.32 -19.96
N GLY A 547 -1.36 0.01 -19.75
CA GLY A 547 -2.46 0.94 -19.93
C GLY A 547 -3.10 0.89 -21.32
N THR A 548 -2.57 0.14 -22.29
CA THR A 548 -3.24 -0.10 -23.59
C THR A 548 -4.65 -0.64 -23.34
N ILE A 549 -5.65 0.01 -23.93
CA ILE A 549 -7.07 -0.28 -23.73
C ILE A 549 -7.53 -1.33 -24.75
N LEU A 550 -8.36 -2.25 -24.27
CA LEU A 550 -8.80 -3.44 -24.97
C LEU A 550 -10.32 -3.55 -24.89
N ARG A 551 -10.96 -3.76 -26.03
CA ARG A 551 -12.39 -4.06 -26.12
C ARG A 551 -12.60 -5.50 -26.57
N ARG A 552 -13.48 -6.25 -25.89
CA ARG A 552 -13.85 -7.59 -26.35
C ARG A 552 -14.46 -7.51 -27.75
N LYS A 553 -13.98 -8.35 -28.68
CA LYS A 553 -14.58 -8.48 -30.02
C LYS A 553 -15.98 -9.07 -29.98
N ASN A 554 -16.21 -10.01 -29.07
CA ASN A 554 -17.51 -10.61 -28.79
C ASN A 554 -17.99 -10.09 -27.43
N PRO A 555 -18.84 -9.04 -27.40
CA PRO A 555 -19.27 -8.40 -26.17
C PRO A 555 -20.12 -9.35 -25.30
N SER A 556 -19.85 -9.36 -24.00
CA SER A 556 -20.73 -9.94 -22.99
C SER A 556 -22.01 -9.11 -22.86
N LYS A 557 -23.14 -9.76 -22.53
CA LYS A 557 -24.37 -9.09 -22.12
C LYS A 557 -24.15 -8.20 -20.89
N ASN A 558 -23.21 -8.59 -20.03
CA ASN A 558 -22.75 -7.75 -18.94
C ASN A 558 -21.73 -6.75 -19.50
N TRP A 559 -22.17 -5.54 -19.87
CA TRP A 559 -21.31 -4.55 -20.53
C TRP A 559 -20.08 -4.18 -19.69
N PHE A 560 -20.17 -4.29 -18.36
CA PHE A 560 -19.03 -4.12 -17.45
C PHE A 560 -17.84 -5.02 -17.76
N GLU A 561 -18.03 -6.09 -18.52
CA GLU A 561 -16.99 -7.08 -18.87
C GLU A 561 -16.41 -6.86 -20.26
N ASN A 562 -16.74 -5.76 -20.95
CA ASN A 562 -16.32 -5.54 -22.33
C ASN A 562 -15.05 -4.72 -22.48
N LEU A 563 -14.65 -3.97 -21.45
CA LEU A 563 -13.47 -3.09 -21.47
C LEU A 563 -12.41 -3.51 -20.45
N TYR A 564 -11.17 -3.64 -20.93
CA TYR A 564 -9.99 -3.98 -20.15
C TYR A 564 -8.84 -3.05 -20.51
N TYR A 565 -7.80 -3.07 -19.68
CA TYR A 565 -6.50 -2.52 -20.03
C TYR A 565 -5.39 -3.50 -19.66
N VAL A 566 -4.26 -3.39 -20.35
CA VAL A 566 -3.05 -4.15 -20.03
C VAL A 566 -2.46 -3.60 -18.73
N SER A 567 -2.56 -4.34 -17.63
CA SER A 567 -2.03 -3.94 -16.32
C SER A 567 -0.63 -4.48 -16.03
N GLY A 568 -0.20 -5.52 -16.76
CA GLY A 568 1.14 -6.08 -16.63
C GLY A 568 1.58 -6.80 -17.89
N ILE A 569 2.88 -6.75 -18.16
CA ILE A 569 3.54 -7.41 -19.28
C ILE A 569 4.69 -8.22 -18.69
N SER A 570 4.66 -9.55 -18.87
CA SER A 570 5.71 -10.43 -18.36
C SER A 570 6.12 -11.45 -19.40
N LYS A 571 7.40 -11.86 -19.34
CA LYS A 571 7.91 -12.98 -20.11
C LYS A 571 7.71 -14.27 -19.34
N GLN A 572 7.26 -15.31 -20.03
CA GLN A 572 7.53 -16.68 -19.59
C GLN A 572 8.66 -17.23 -20.46
N GLU A 573 9.59 -17.93 -19.83
CA GLU A 573 10.71 -18.57 -20.50
C GLU A 573 10.23 -19.49 -21.63
N ASP A 574 10.90 -19.41 -22.77
CA ASP A 574 10.61 -20.17 -24.02
C ASP A 574 9.19 -20.02 -24.57
N LYS A 575 8.45 -18.99 -24.14
CA LYS A 575 7.05 -18.78 -24.54
C LYS A 575 6.77 -17.33 -24.92
N ASP A 576 5.69 -17.14 -25.64
CA ASP A 576 5.16 -15.82 -25.98
C ASP A 576 4.94 -14.94 -24.73
N THR A 577 5.00 -13.62 -24.90
CA THR A 577 4.73 -12.66 -23.82
C THR A 577 3.32 -12.86 -23.25
N LYS A 578 3.20 -12.71 -21.93
CA LYS A 578 1.92 -12.78 -21.22
C LYS A 578 1.48 -11.40 -20.78
N TYR A 579 0.24 -11.07 -21.13
CA TYR A 579 -0.45 -9.84 -20.75
C TYR A 579 -1.40 -10.14 -19.61
N THR A 580 -1.22 -9.44 -18.50
CA THR A 580 -2.20 -9.39 -17.41
C THR A 580 -3.20 -8.29 -17.73
N LEU A 581 -4.48 -8.67 -17.80
CA LEU A 581 -5.56 -7.76 -18.12
C LEU A 581 -6.36 -7.45 -16.86
N THR A 582 -6.68 -6.18 -16.69
CA THR A 582 -7.56 -5.71 -15.61
C THR A 582 -8.75 -5.01 -16.23
N ASN A 583 -9.93 -5.25 -15.66
CA ASN A 583 -11.16 -4.61 -16.10
C ASN A 583 -11.06 -3.10 -15.89
N LEU A 584 -11.50 -2.31 -16.87
CA LEU A 584 -11.40 -0.85 -16.80
C LEU A 584 -12.36 -0.24 -15.77
N ILE A 585 -13.52 -0.88 -15.59
CA ILE A 585 -14.65 -0.32 -14.83
C ILE A 585 -14.65 -0.79 -13.38
N LYS A 586 -14.25 -2.04 -13.12
CA LYS A 586 -14.20 -2.64 -11.78
C LYS A 586 -12.90 -2.27 -11.05
N THR A 587 -13.01 -1.81 -9.81
CA THR A 587 -11.89 -1.40 -8.93
C THR A 587 -11.55 -2.46 -7.88
N LYS A 588 -12.51 -3.29 -7.47
CA LYS A 588 -12.36 -4.38 -6.50
C LYS A 588 -13.26 -5.56 -6.87
N PRO A 589 -12.96 -6.80 -6.42
CA PRO A 589 -13.91 -7.90 -6.54
C PRO A 589 -15.21 -7.57 -5.80
N LEU A 590 -16.35 -8.04 -6.30
CA LEU A 590 -17.61 -7.99 -5.57
C LEU A 590 -17.52 -8.95 -4.37
N ASP A 591 -17.55 -8.41 -3.16
CA ASP A 591 -17.90 -9.20 -1.98
C ASP A 591 -19.33 -9.70 -2.17
N LYS A 592 -19.49 -10.99 -2.43
CA LYS A 592 -20.69 -11.70 -1.99
C LYS A 592 -20.41 -12.10 -0.55
N GLU A 593 -21.44 -12.07 0.29
CA GLU A 593 -21.46 -12.34 1.73
C GLU A 593 -20.93 -13.70 2.19
N ASN A 594 -20.01 -14.37 1.49
CA ASN A 594 -19.41 -15.63 1.91
C ASN A 594 -17.88 -15.57 1.82
N LYS A 595 -17.27 -16.02 2.92
CA LYS A 595 -15.82 -16.21 3.14
C LYS A 595 -15.20 -17.14 2.10
N GLU A 596 -14.91 -16.66 0.90
CA GLU A 596 -13.86 -17.20 0.03
C GLU A 596 -13.21 -16.04 -0.74
N GLU A 597 -11.87 -15.97 -0.74
CA GLU A 597 -11.10 -14.94 -1.44
C GLU A 597 -11.47 -14.89 -2.93
N VAL A 598 -12.34 -13.96 -3.33
CA VAL A 598 -12.62 -13.71 -4.74
C VAL A 598 -11.43 -12.94 -5.32
N LYS A 599 -10.44 -13.68 -5.84
CA LYS A 599 -9.34 -13.14 -6.64
C LYS A 599 -9.92 -12.24 -7.73
N THR A 600 -9.38 -11.02 -7.88
CA THR A 600 -9.54 -10.25 -9.13
C THR A 600 -9.38 -11.21 -10.29
N ILE A 601 -10.33 -11.27 -11.23
CA ILE A 601 -10.18 -12.13 -12.42
C ILE A 601 -9.04 -11.53 -13.24
N ILE A 602 -7.81 -11.86 -12.86
CA ILE A 602 -6.58 -11.55 -13.55
C ILE A 602 -6.55 -12.48 -14.74
N ILE A 603 -7.03 -11.97 -15.87
CA ILE A 603 -6.99 -12.70 -17.12
C ILE A 603 -5.55 -12.58 -17.64
N ARG A 604 -4.90 -13.73 -17.87
CA ARG A 604 -3.59 -13.77 -18.52
C ARG A 604 -3.71 -14.34 -19.92
N LYS A 605 -3.29 -13.59 -20.93
CA LYS A 605 -3.34 -13.99 -22.35
C LYS A 605 -1.95 -13.91 -22.98
N SER A 606 -1.65 -14.83 -23.89
CA SER A 606 -0.53 -14.65 -24.84
C SER A 606 -0.91 -13.63 -25.91
N THR A 607 0.07 -13.14 -26.67
CA THR A 607 -0.12 -12.15 -27.75
C THR A 607 -1.19 -12.59 -28.74
N ASN A 608 -1.07 -13.81 -29.31
CA ASN A 608 -2.05 -14.30 -30.28
C ASN A 608 -3.46 -14.44 -29.67
N ALA A 609 -3.56 -14.92 -28.43
CA ALA A 609 -4.85 -15.09 -27.76
C ALA A 609 -5.49 -13.72 -27.43
N LEU A 610 -4.68 -12.75 -27.03
CA LEU A 610 -5.11 -11.38 -26.77
C LEU A 610 -5.72 -10.76 -28.03
N LEU A 611 -4.99 -10.78 -29.14
CA LEU A 611 -5.40 -10.16 -30.40
C LEU A 611 -6.55 -10.91 -31.10
N LYS A 612 -6.78 -12.17 -30.75
CA LYS A 612 -7.97 -12.93 -31.20
C LYS A 612 -9.24 -12.51 -30.47
N GLU A 613 -9.16 -12.26 -29.16
CA GLU A 613 -10.32 -11.99 -28.31
C GLU A 613 -10.64 -10.49 -28.18
N PHE A 614 -9.65 -9.62 -28.35
CA PHE A 614 -9.77 -8.18 -28.10
C PHE A 614 -9.31 -7.33 -29.28
N ASP A 615 -10.01 -6.21 -29.50
CA ASP A 615 -9.54 -5.07 -30.28
C ASP A 615 -8.74 -4.13 -29.38
N ILE A 616 -7.66 -3.56 -29.92
CA ILE A 616 -6.96 -2.44 -29.29
C ILE A 616 -7.68 -1.16 -29.69
N ILE A 617 -8.06 -0.34 -28.71
CA ILE A 617 -8.78 0.92 -28.91
C ILE A 617 -8.08 2.06 -28.16
N TYR A 618 -8.35 3.29 -28.57
CA TYR A 618 -7.95 4.49 -27.86
C TYR A 618 -9.18 5.17 -27.26
N LEU A 619 -9.08 5.61 -26.01
CA LEU A 619 -10.10 6.44 -25.36
C LEU A 619 -9.48 7.80 -25.05
N ASP A 620 -10.11 8.89 -25.47
CA ASP A 620 -9.70 10.23 -25.06
C ASP A 620 -9.97 10.48 -23.56
N GLU A 621 -9.65 11.67 -23.05
CA GLU A 621 -9.84 12.02 -21.64
C GLU A 621 -11.31 11.97 -21.20
N LEU A 622 -12.26 12.12 -22.13
CA LEU A 622 -13.70 12.05 -21.88
C LEU A 622 -14.23 10.61 -21.98
N GLY A 623 -13.45 9.69 -22.56
CA GLY A 623 -13.81 8.30 -22.77
C GLY A 623 -14.47 8.03 -24.12
N ASN A 624 -14.35 8.96 -25.08
CA ASN A 624 -14.77 8.72 -26.45
C ASN A 624 -13.82 7.75 -27.14
N GLU A 625 -14.38 6.80 -27.88
CA GLU A 625 -13.61 5.73 -28.49
C GLU A 625 -13.15 6.08 -29.91
N TYR A 626 -11.88 5.81 -30.18
CA TYR A 626 -11.25 5.93 -31.49
C TYR A 626 -10.57 4.61 -31.86
N LYS A 627 -10.60 4.27 -33.15
CA LYS A 627 -9.83 3.13 -33.68
C LYS A 627 -8.35 3.39 -33.41
N ALA A 628 -7.66 2.44 -32.79
CA ALA A 628 -6.23 2.58 -32.57
C ALA A 628 -5.50 2.56 -33.91
N ASN A 629 -4.86 3.67 -34.27
CA ASN A 629 -3.92 3.68 -35.38
C ASN A 629 -2.60 3.11 -34.85
N ILE A 630 -2.34 1.87 -35.28
CA ILE A 630 -1.30 0.97 -34.76
C ILE A 630 0.12 1.59 -34.85
N SER A 631 0.31 2.59 -35.71
CA SER A 631 1.54 3.37 -35.90
C SER A 631 1.74 4.56 -34.95
N ASN A 632 0.73 4.97 -34.18
CA ASN A 632 0.74 6.21 -33.36
C ASN A 632 0.46 5.96 -31.86
N LEU A 633 0.78 4.78 -31.33
CA LEU A 633 0.70 4.50 -29.88
C LEU A 633 1.76 5.24 -29.03
N ASP A 634 2.37 6.29 -29.59
CA ASP A 634 3.44 7.11 -29.00
C ASP A 634 2.96 8.44 -28.38
N CYS A 635 1.66 8.63 -28.21
CA CYS A 635 1.12 9.75 -27.44
C CYS A 635 0.88 9.40 -25.97
#